data_AF-C9LS23-F1
#
_entry.id   AF-C9LS23-F1
#
_cell.length_a   1.000
_cell.length_b   1.000
_cell.length_c   1.000
_cell.angle_alpha   90.00
_cell.angle_beta   90.00
_cell.angle_gamma   90.00
#
_symmetry.space_group_name_H-M   'P 1'
#
loop_
_entity.id
_entity.type
_entity.pdbx_description
1 polymer ?
#
loop_
_entity_poly.entity_id
_entity_poly.type
_entity_poly.pdbx_seq_one_letter_code
_entity_poly.pdbx_strand_id
1 'polypeptide(L)'
;MIVGIIDGDGKLCKSQEYSEFHNRGKRNIEILNLYTGKKLFDILMDDLGKISYKDNKLTLSIIYSLNPHDTTMQLLGKIAEAVIVRRCEEDEELNREWLSLASRKKKIKRKIAEKFKAIGTGLERTKREWFRQYNFSDPQRDVIWVNRETEEIANMKSGSVIASKHAGLQVKTSCDGKTYFLNDLWNYRYEVPVVYFDINNDFDKVAQELWIRKSVSSGYDFVIGEDFISARAVDYEGFDEVKFYFDLVLALVENRLTLEDLLNEGERNKTLGNAVIATGLEAVGFDTEIIK
;
A
#
# COMPACT_ATOMS: atom_id res chain seq x y z
N MET A 1 -10.99 -19.83 -19.09
CA MET A 1 -11.11 -20.18 -17.64
C MET A 1 -11.98 -19.10 -17.02
N ILE A 2 -12.81 -19.39 -16.02
CA ILE A 2 -13.66 -18.37 -15.39
C ILE A 2 -13.34 -18.26 -13.91
N VAL A 3 -13.56 -17.08 -13.34
CA VAL A 3 -13.66 -16.88 -11.90
C VAL A 3 -15.14 -16.63 -11.59
N GLY A 4 -15.63 -17.12 -10.45
CA GLY A 4 -17.05 -16.97 -10.13
C GLY A 4 -17.41 -17.33 -8.69
N ILE A 5 -18.62 -16.94 -8.30
CA ILE A 5 -19.19 -17.18 -6.98
C ILE A 5 -20.13 -18.37 -7.09
N ILE A 6 -19.92 -19.34 -6.22
CA ILE A 6 -20.79 -20.52 -6.07
C ILE A 6 -21.58 -20.37 -4.77
N ASP A 7 -22.88 -20.58 -4.81
CA ASP A 7 -23.72 -20.58 -3.61
C ASP A 7 -23.59 -21.88 -2.79
N GLY A 8 -24.29 -21.96 -1.66
CA GLY A 8 -24.30 -23.14 -0.80
C GLY A 8 -24.85 -24.41 -1.46
N ASP A 9 -25.57 -24.28 -2.58
CA ASP A 9 -26.15 -25.38 -3.35
C ASP A 9 -25.26 -25.80 -4.53
N GLY A 10 -24.08 -25.18 -4.69
CA GLY A 10 -23.15 -25.51 -5.77
C GLY A 10 -23.48 -24.81 -7.10
N LYS A 11 -24.39 -23.84 -7.13
CA LYS A 11 -24.79 -23.12 -8.34
C LYS A 11 -23.94 -21.86 -8.55
N LEU A 12 -23.53 -21.64 -9.79
CA LEU A 12 -22.79 -20.45 -10.20
C LEU A 12 -23.70 -19.22 -10.25
N CYS A 13 -23.48 -18.26 -9.36
CA CYS A 13 -24.31 -17.05 -9.22
C CYS A 13 -23.79 -15.88 -10.06
N LYS A 14 -22.46 -15.72 -10.09
CA LYS A 14 -21.76 -14.68 -10.87
C LYS A 14 -20.48 -15.26 -11.43
N SER A 15 -20.08 -14.79 -12.61
CA SER A 15 -18.79 -15.16 -13.17
C SER A 15 -18.23 -14.05 -14.05
N GLN A 16 -16.91 -14.10 -14.25
CA GLN A 16 -16.17 -13.30 -15.20
C GLN A 16 -15.09 -14.19 -15.82
N GLU A 17 -14.69 -13.90 -17.05
CA GLU A 17 -13.56 -14.57 -17.68
C GLU A 17 -12.27 -14.24 -16.90
N TYR A 18 -11.44 -15.26 -16.63
CA TYR A 18 -10.28 -15.13 -15.75
C TYR A 18 -9.23 -14.16 -16.31
N SER A 19 -8.94 -14.22 -17.61
CA SER A 19 -7.99 -13.30 -18.24
C SER A 19 -8.47 -11.85 -18.20
N GLU A 20 -9.77 -11.58 -18.31
CA GLU A 20 -10.36 -10.25 -18.13
C GLU A 20 -10.29 -9.78 -16.66
N PHE A 21 -10.60 -10.66 -15.72
CA PHE A 21 -10.51 -10.37 -14.29
C PHE A 21 -9.05 -10.05 -13.86
N HIS A 22 -8.08 -10.72 -14.47
CA HIS A 22 -6.67 -10.65 -14.09
C HIS A 22 -5.87 -9.57 -14.84
N ASN A 23 -5.96 -9.54 -16.17
CA ASN A 23 -4.98 -8.82 -16.99
C ASN A 23 -5.31 -7.35 -17.24
N ARG A 24 -6.58 -6.95 -17.21
CA ARG A 24 -7.09 -5.56 -17.29
C ARG A 24 -8.61 -5.62 -17.51
N GLY A 25 -9.37 -4.80 -16.78
CA GLY A 25 -10.79 -4.63 -17.05
C GLY A 25 -11.58 -4.16 -15.83
N LYS A 26 -12.84 -3.82 -16.06
CA LYS A 26 -13.80 -3.55 -14.98
C LYS A 26 -14.10 -4.87 -14.28
N ARG A 27 -13.40 -5.13 -13.18
CA ARG A 27 -13.60 -6.36 -12.40
C ARG A 27 -15.00 -6.39 -11.82
N ASN A 28 -15.57 -7.58 -11.74
CA ASN A 28 -16.82 -7.75 -11.03
C ASN A 28 -16.61 -7.47 -9.53
N ILE A 29 -17.20 -6.39 -9.04
CA ILE A 29 -17.04 -5.91 -7.66
C ILE A 29 -17.49 -6.95 -6.64
N GLU A 30 -18.58 -7.70 -6.89
CA GLU A 30 -19.09 -8.71 -5.96
C GLU A 30 -18.07 -9.86 -5.79
N ILE A 31 -17.52 -10.34 -6.90
CA ILE A 31 -16.46 -11.38 -6.91
C ILE A 31 -15.22 -10.86 -6.16
N LEU A 32 -14.79 -9.65 -6.50
CA LEU A 32 -13.59 -9.03 -5.95
C LEU A 32 -13.71 -8.79 -4.45
N ASN A 33 -14.89 -8.35 -4.02
CA ASN A 33 -15.20 -8.04 -2.63
C ASN A 33 -15.17 -9.31 -1.75
N LEU A 34 -15.71 -10.43 -2.23
CA LEU A 34 -15.57 -11.71 -1.52
C LEU A 34 -14.12 -12.18 -1.39
N TYR A 35 -13.29 -11.85 -2.38
CA TYR A 35 -11.88 -12.24 -2.38
C TYR A 35 -11.02 -11.39 -1.43
N THR A 36 -11.22 -10.07 -1.38
CA THR A 36 -10.30 -9.16 -0.69
C THR A 36 -10.95 -8.00 0.07
N GLY A 37 -12.28 -7.92 0.12
CA GLY A 37 -13.02 -6.81 0.74
C GLY A 37 -12.69 -6.61 2.22
N LYS A 38 -12.69 -7.68 3.01
CA LYS A 38 -12.33 -7.64 4.43
C LYS A 38 -10.91 -7.13 4.67
N LYS A 39 -9.94 -7.58 3.87
CA LYS A 39 -8.55 -7.11 3.96
C LYS A 39 -8.44 -5.61 3.66
N LEU A 40 -9.20 -5.12 2.67
CA LEU A 40 -9.28 -3.68 2.39
C LEU A 40 -9.87 -2.92 3.59
N PHE A 41 -10.96 -3.44 4.16
CA PHE A 41 -11.59 -2.84 5.34
C PHE A 41 -10.58 -2.71 6.49
N ASP A 42 -9.83 -3.77 6.79
CA ASP A 42 -8.84 -3.78 7.86
C ASP A 42 -7.72 -2.77 7.63
N ILE A 43 -7.23 -2.64 6.39
CA ILE A 43 -6.24 -1.60 6.04
C ILE A 43 -6.83 -0.19 6.27
N LEU A 44 -8.05 0.06 5.79
CA LEU A 44 -8.70 1.36 5.92
C LEU A 44 -8.95 1.73 7.39
N MET A 45 -9.27 0.74 8.24
CA MET A 45 -9.52 0.91 9.66
C MET A 45 -8.20 1.04 10.44
N ASP A 46 -7.38 -0.02 10.42
CA ASP A 46 -6.30 -0.22 11.39
C ASP A 46 -5.01 0.49 10.98
N ASP A 47 -4.65 0.40 9.70
CA ASP A 47 -3.42 0.99 9.17
C ASP A 47 -3.58 2.47 8.82
N LEU A 48 -4.73 2.85 8.23
CA LEU A 48 -4.94 4.21 7.73
C LEU A 48 -5.81 5.10 8.63
N GLY A 49 -6.59 4.52 9.56
CA GLY A 49 -7.48 5.29 10.43
C GLY A 49 -8.53 6.11 9.67
N LYS A 50 -9.01 5.62 8.52
CA LYS A 50 -9.94 6.33 7.62
C LYS A 50 -11.39 5.95 7.81
N ILE A 51 -11.70 4.97 8.66
CA ILE A 51 -13.08 4.59 8.96
C ILE A 51 -13.49 5.24 10.28
N SER A 52 -14.65 5.89 10.27
CA SER A 52 -15.27 6.52 11.44
C SER A 52 -16.75 6.17 11.50
N TYR A 53 -17.37 6.24 12.66
CA TYR A 53 -18.82 6.00 12.81
C TYR A 53 -19.55 7.34 12.98
N LYS A 54 -20.43 7.68 12.04
CA LYS A 54 -21.22 8.92 12.04
C LYS A 54 -22.65 8.61 11.60
N ASP A 55 -23.63 9.24 12.25
CA ASP A 55 -25.06 9.07 11.94
C ASP A 55 -25.53 7.60 11.85
N ASN A 56 -25.02 6.77 12.77
CA ASN A 56 -25.24 5.32 12.81
C ASN A 56 -24.76 4.53 11.58
N LYS A 57 -23.75 5.04 10.87
CA LYS A 57 -23.15 4.38 9.69
C LYS A 57 -21.64 4.50 9.70
N LEU A 58 -20.95 3.51 9.12
CA LEU A 58 -19.53 3.63 8.85
C LEU A 58 -19.32 4.65 7.71
N THR A 59 -18.41 5.58 7.93
CA THR A 59 -18.09 6.67 7.01
C THR A 59 -16.60 6.69 6.73
N LEU A 60 -16.25 6.77 5.44
CA LEU A 60 -14.88 6.95 4.98
C LEU A 60 -14.47 8.43 5.14
N SER A 61 -13.63 8.69 6.13
CA SER A 61 -13.12 10.02 6.48
C SER A 61 -11.88 10.38 5.63
N ILE A 62 -12.14 10.80 4.39
CA ILE A 62 -11.12 11.25 3.43
C ILE A 62 -11.47 12.62 2.82
N ILE A 63 -10.47 13.29 2.26
CA ILE A 63 -10.66 14.51 1.46
C ILE A 63 -10.90 14.09 0.02
N TYR A 64 -12.04 14.49 -0.54
CA TYR A 64 -12.41 14.20 -1.92
C TYR A 64 -11.86 15.27 -2.86
N SER A 65 -11.17 14.83 -3.91
CA SER A 65 -10.84 15.65 -5.07
C SER A 65 -12.06 15.72 -6.01
N LEU A 66 -12.12 16.75 -6.87
CA LEU A 66 -13.19 16.90 -7.87
C LEU A 66 -13.30 15.68 -8.80
N ASN A 67 -12.17 15.05 -9.11
CA ASN A 67 -12.11 13.81 -9.85
C ASN A 67 -12.02 12.62 -8.86
N PRO A 68 -13.01 11.70 -8.83
CA PRO A 68 -12.97 10.50 -8.01
C PRO A 68 -11.70 9.67 -8.21
N HIS A 69 -11.20 9.60 -9.45
CA HIS A 69 -10.00 8.84 -9.78
C HIS A 69 -8.77 9.37 -9.04
N ASP A 70 -8.64 10.69 -8.86
CA ASP A 70 -7.50 11.28 -8.15
C ASP A 70 -7.55 10.92 -6.66
N THR A 71 -8.75 10.97 -6.07
CA THR A 71 -8.99 10.52 -4.69
C THR A 71 -8.65 9.04 -4.52
N THR A 72 -9.08 8.20 -5.48
CA THR A 72 -8.76 6.77 -5.51
C THR A 72 -7.25 6.54 -5.56
N MET A 73 -6.53 7.21 -6.45
CA MET A 73 -5.07 7.05 -6.60
C MET A 73 -4.32 7.46 -5.33
N GLN A 74 -4.71 8.57 -4.70
CA GLN A 74 -4.12 9.04 -3.44
C GLN A 74 -4.31 8.02 -2.32
N LEU A 75 -5.54 7.50 -2.15
CA LEU A 75 -5.82 6.49 -1.15
C LEU A 75 -5.09 5.17 -1.44
N LEU A 76 -5.02 4.78 -2.73
CA LEU A 76 -4.34 3.57 -3.16
C LEU A 76 -2.83 3.62 -2.87
N GLY A 77 -2.21 4.80 -2.96
CA GLY A 77 -0.80 4.99 -2.55
C GLY A 77 -0.57 4.60 -1.10
N LYS A 78 -1.43 5.09 -0.18
CA LYS A 78 -1.37 4.73 1.24
C LYS A 78 -1.72 3.27 1.52
N ILE A 79 -2.65 2.69 0.77
CA ILE A 79 -2.95 1.26 0.84
C ILE A 79 -1.73 0.43 0.41
N ALA A 80 -1.02 0.83 -0.65
CA ALA A 80 0.17 0.13 -1.11
C ALA A 80 1.31 0.14 -0.07
N GLU A 81 1.48 1.25 0.66
CA GLU A 81 2.39 1.33 1.81
C GLU A 81 2.03 0.30 2.88
N ALA A 82 0.75 0.25 3.28
CA ALA A 82 0.26 -0.70 4.27
C ALA A 82 0.43 -2.16 3.81
N VAL A 83 0.17 -2.45 2.53
CA VAL A 83 0.36 -3.79 1.95
C VAL A 83 1.83 -4.21 2.02
N ILE A 84 2.79 -3.35 1.63
CA ILE A 84 4.23 -3.67 1.75
C ILE A 84 4.59 -4.00 3.20
N VAL A 85 4.15 -3.17 4.15
CA VAL A 85 4.45 -3.34 5.58
C VAL A 85 3.89 -4.67 6.10
N ARG A 86 2.62 -4.96 5.81
CA ARG A 86 1.95 -6.20 6.23
C ARG A 86 2.64 -7.43 5.62
N ARG A 87 2.96 -7.39 4.33
CA ARG A 87 3.65 -8.47 3.62
C ARG A 87 5.06 -8.73 4.18
N CYS A 88 5.78 -7.68 4.57
CA CYS A 88 7.06 -7.84 5.29
C CYS A 88 6.89 -8.41 6.70
N GLU A 89 5.74 -8.20 7.35
CA GLU A 89 5.43 -8.80 8.66
C GLU A 89 5.05 -10.29 8.52
N GLU A 90 4.36 -10.66 7.43
CA GLU A 90 3.93 -12.02 7.13
C GLU A 90 5.05 -12.93 6.56
N ASP A 91 6.01 -12.35 5.82
CA ASP A 91 7.08 -13.08 5.13
C ASP A 91 8.47 -12.48 5.42
N GLU A 92 9.30 -13.21 6.18
CA GLU A 92 10.66 -12.80 6.54
C GLU A 92 11.62 -12.71 5.35
N GLU A 93 11.44 -13.54 4.32
CA GLU A 93 12.28 -13.51 3.12
C GLU A 93 11.95 -12.29 2.28
N LEU A 94 10.65 -11.99 2.12
CA LEU A 94 10.20 -10.79 1.44
C LEU A 94 10.63 -9.52 2.19
N ASN A 95 10.55 -9.50 3.53
CA ASN A 95 11.10 -8.42 4.35
C ASN A 95 12.60 -8.18 4.09
N ARG A 96 13.38 -9.27 4.01
CA ARG A 96 14.81 -9.21 3.71
C ARG A 96 15.08 -8.67 2.31
N GLU A 97 14.26 -9.03 1.33
CA GLU A 97 14.36 -8.54 -0.04
C GLU A 97 14.07 -7.04 -0.13
N TRP A 98 12.93 -6.59 0.41
CA TRP A 98 12.59 -5.17 0.48
C TRP A 98 13.63 -4.35 1.24
N LEU A 99 14.13 -4.84 2.38
CA LEU A 99 15.22 -4.18 3.12
C LEU A 99 16.51 -4.08 2.28
N SER A 100 16.81 -5.11 1.48
CA SER A 100 17.99 -5.11 0.60
C SER A 100 17.87 -4.03 -0.48
N LEU A 101 16.69 -3.86 -1.07
CA LEU A 101 16.37 -2.80 -2.03
C LEU A 101 16.44 -1.42 -1.37
N ALA A 102 15.71 -1.21 -0.27
CA ALA A 102 15.63 0.05 0.46
C ALA A 102 17.01 0.55 0.93
N SER A 103 17.88 -0.37 1.35
CA SER A 103 19.23 -0.04 1.80
C SER A 103 20.29 -0.09 0.69
N ARG A 104 19.94 -0.51 -0.54
CA ARG A 104 20.87 -0.75 -1.66
C ARG A 104 21.99 -1.73 -1.31
N LYS A 105 21.75 -2.63 -0.37
CA LYS A 105 22.70 -3.66 0.07
C LYS A 105 22.31 -4.98 -0.54
N LYS A 106 23.09 -5.45 -1.52
CA LYS A 106 22.89 -6.77 -2.11
C LYS A 106 23.14 -7.85 -1.05
N LYS A 107 22.20 -8.80 -0.91
CA LYS A 107 22.31 -10.01 -0.08
C LYS A 107 22.46 -9.74 1.43
N ILE A 108 21.52 -9.02 2.02
CA ILE A 108 21.46 -8.91 3.49
C ILE A 108 21.29 -10.31 4.09
N LYS A 109 22.09 -10.62 5.12
CA LYS A 109 21.99 -11.91 5.83
C LYS A 109 20.66 -11.99 6.59
N ARG A 110 20.01 -13.15 6.57
CA ARG A 110 18.74 -13.40 7.28
C ARG A 110 18.75 -12.92 8.73
N LYS A 111 19.79 -13.31 9.50
CA LYS A 111 20.00 -12.89 10.90
C LYS A 111 20.06 -11.38 11.13
N ILE A 112 20.44 -10.60 10.13
CA ILE A 112 20.44 -9.13 10.22
C ILE A 112 19.03 -8.62 9.92
N ALA A 113 18.40 -9.11 8.86
CA ALA A 113 17.05 -8.69 8.46
C ALA A 113 15.99 -8.99 9.52
N GLU A 114 16.08 -10.12 10.23
CA GLU A 114 15.17 -10.50 11.34
C GLU A 114 15.09 -9.42 12.44
N LYS A 115 16.16 -8.64 12.64
CA LYS A 115 16.20 -7.56 13.63
C LYS A 115 15.41 -6.33 13.23
N PHE A 116 15.07 -6.19 11.95
CA PHE A 116 14.39 -5.02 11.42
C PHE A 116 12.93 -5.33 11.07
N LYS A 117 12.05 -4.40 11.43
CA LYS A 117 10.63 -4.39 11.06
C LYS A 117 10.39 -3.27 10.05
N ALA A 118 9.68 -3.57 8.96
CA ALA A 118 9.18 -2.54 8.06
C ALA A 118 8.04 -1.77 8.74
N ILE A 119 8.03 -0.45 8.62
CA ILE A 119 6.94 0.42 9.08
C ILE A 119 6.66 1.49 8.03
N GLY A 120 5.41 1.92 7.91
CA GLY A 120 5.01 3.00 7.01
C GLY A 120 5.00 4.34 7.74
N THR A 121 5.80 5.31 7.31
CA THR A 121 6.04 6.57 8.04
C THR A 121 4.78 7.42 8.22
N GLY A 122 3.82 7.30 7.31
CA GLY A 122 2.54 8.03 7.34
C GLY A 122 1.33 7.20 7.77
N LEU A 123 1.50 5.97 8.26
CA LEU A 123 0.40 5.10 8.69
C LEU A 123 -0.04 5.41 10.13
N GLU A 124 -1.34 5.31 10.43
CA GLU A 124 -1.88 5.52 11.77
C GLU A 124 -1.39 4.43 12.74
N ARG A 125 -1.22 3.19 12.25
CA ARG A 125 -0.59 2.11 13.02
C ARG A 125 0.82 2.48 13.50
N THR A 126 1.61 3.13 12.65
CA THR A 126 2.96 3.61 12.99
C THR A 126 2.91 4.70 14.06
N LYS A 127 1.94 5.60 13.99
CA LYS A 127 1.75 6.62 15.03
C LYS A 127 1.47 6.02 16.40
N ARG A 128 0.70 4.92 16.46
CA ARG A 128 0.39 4.20 17.71
C ARG A 128 1.57 3.36 18.22
N GLU A 129 2.21 2.59 17.35
CA GLU A 129 3.21 1.58 17.75
C GLU A 129 4.66 2.11 17.73
N TRP A 130 4.97 3.10 16.88
CA TRP A 130 6.32 3.61 16.60
C TRP A 130 6.33 5.13 16.52
N PHE A 131 5.71 5.80 17.50
CA PHE A 131 5.44 7.25 17.49
C PHE A 131 6.64 8.13 17.10
N ARG A 132 7.85 7.80 17.58
CA ARG A 132 9.08 8.55 17.27
C ARG A 132 9.48 8.52 15.79
N GLN A 133 9.04 7.49 15.06
CA GLN A 133 9.35 7.28 13.65
C GLN A 133 8.18 7.67 12.73
N TYR A 134 7.03 8.03 13.30
CA TYR A 134 5.90 8.53 12.54
C TYR A 134 6.23 9.92 11.97
N ASN A 135 6.21 10.03 10.65
CA ASN A 135 6.42 11.29 9.94
C ASN A 135 5.61 11.31 8.65
N PHE A 136 4.33 11.67 8.75
CA PHE A 136 3.44 11.81 7.60
C PHE A 136 3.85 12.90 6.60
N SER A 137 4.76 13.80 7.00
CA SER A 137 5.23 14.93 6.21
C SER A 137 6.53 14.63 5.46
N ASP A 138 7.16 13.46 5.67
CA ASP A 138 8.35 13.06 4.91
C ASP A 138 7.95 12.80 3.45
N PRO A 139 8.40 13.62 2.49
CA PRO A 139 8.03 13.42 1.09
C PRO A 139 8.91 12.39 0.38
N GLN A 140 9.87 11.77 1.09
CA GLN A 140 10.92 10.92 0.55
C GLN A 140 10.80 9.45 0.93
N ARG A 141 10.23 9.14 2.10
CA ARG A 141 10.21 7.78 2.63
C ARG A 141 8.82 7.45 3.11
N ASP A 142 8.14 6.62 2.35
CA ASP A 142 6.84 6.09 2.72
C ASP A 142 6.99 4.84 3.61
N VAL A 143 8.01 4.01 3.36
CA VAL A 143 8.33 2.81 4.15
C VAL A 143 9.79 2.83 4.59
N ILE A 144 10.05 2.52 5.85
CA ILE A 144 11.39 2.41 6.46
C ILE A 144 11.54 1.13 7.27
N TRP A 145 12.77 0.76 7.59
CA TRP A 145 13.08 -0.41 8.42
C TRP A 145 13.69 0.02 9.75
N VAL A 146 13.05 -0.38 10.83
CA VAL A 146 13.43 0.01 12.20
C VAL A 146 13.89 -1.22 12.97
N ASN A 147 15.00 -1.08 13.69
CA ASN A 147 15.48 -2.12 14.59
C ASN A 147 14.49 -2.31 15.74
N ARG A 148 14.03 -3.55 15.94
CA ARG A 148 13.02 -3.90 16.94
C ARG A 148 13.43 -3.59 18.38
N GLU A 149 14.74 -3.59 18.68
CA GLU A 149 15.28 -3.39 20.02
C GLU A 149 15.71 -1.95 20.27
N THR A 150 16.32 -1.30 19.28
CA THR A 150 16.93 0.02 19.45
C THR A 150 16.10 1.17 18.88
N GLU A 151 15.04 0.87 18.12
CA GLU A 151 14.26 1.82 17.32
C GLU A 151 15.08 2.60 16.27
N GLU A 152 16.33 2.20 16.00
CA GLU A 152 17.17 2.85 15.01
C GLU A 152 16.77 2.45 13.59
N ILE A 153 16.74 3.43 12.68
CA ILE A 153 16.43 3.20 11.28
C ILE A 153 17.64 2.58 10.58
N ALA A 154 17.40 1.55 9.77
CA ALA A 154 18.41 0.93 8.93
C ALA A 154 19.08 1.97 8.02
N ASN A 155 20.39 1.82 7.79
CA ASN A 155 21.14 2.73 6.94
C ASN A 155 21.30 2.17 5.51
N MET A 156 21.26 3.04 4.52
CA MET A 156 21.65 2.75 3.15
C MET A 156 23.14 2.39 3.07
N LYS A 157 23.55 1.71 2.00
CA LYS A 157 24.95 1.51 1.67
C LYS A 157 25.62 2.88 1.44
N SER A 158 26.61 3.22 2.25
CA SER A 158 27.37 4.46 2.09
C SER A 158 28.41 4.36 0.98
N GLY A 159 28.59 5.45 0.23
CA GLY A 159 29.73 5.67 -0.66
C GLY A 159 30.85 6.52 -0.02
N SER A 160 30.55 7.33 0.99
CA SER A 160 31.54 8.07 1.80
C SER A 160 30.91 8.59 3.11
N VAL A 161 31.75 9.16 3.99
CA VAL A 161 31.72 9.09 5.47
C VAL A 161 30.84 10.12 6.21
N ILE A 162 30.05 10.98 5.58
CA ILE A 162 29.57 12.21 6.29
C ILE A 162 28.05 12.28 6.61
N ALA A 163 27.21 11.36 6.14
CA ALA A 163 25.88 11.13 6.75
C ALA A 163 25.35 9.76 6.30
N SER A 164 25.03 8.87 7.24
CA SER A 164 24.36 7.62 6.90
C SER A 164 22.92 7.94 6.49
N LYS A 165 22.64 7.97 5.18
CA LYS A 165 21.25 8.10 4.70
C LYS A 165 20.42 6.92 5.20
N HIS A 166 19.25 7.21 5.77
CA HIS A 166 18.33 6.18 6.21
C HIS A 166 17.74 5.44 5.02
N ALA A 167 17.74 4.11 5.11
CA ALA A 167 17.11 3.21 4.17
C ALA A 167 15.60 3.41 4.21
N GLY A 168 15.01 3.42 3.03
CA GLY A 168 13.56 3.53 2.87
C GLY A 168 13.16 3.30 1.43
N LEU A 169 11.86 3.38 1.18
CA LEU A 169 11.26 3.31 -0.13
C LEU A 169 10.27 4.46 -0.27
N GLN A 170 10.22 5.02 -1.47
CA GLN A 170 9.10 5.84 -1.89
C GLN A 170 8.15 4.95 -2.70
N VAL A 171 6.87 4.96 -2.36
CA VAL A 171 5.83 4.17 -3.03
C VAL A 171 5.05 5.07 -3.98
N LYS A 172 4.80 4.57 -5.19
CA LYS A 172 3.94 5.23 -6.19
C LYS A 172 2.93 4.25 -6.75
N THR A 173 1.70 4.73 -6.94
CA THR A 173 0.59 4.05 -7.59
C THR A 173 0.06 4.98 -8.69
N SER A 174 -0.16 4.46 -9.90
CA SER A 174 -0.74 5.25 -11.00
C SER A 174 -1.19 4.37 -12.16
N CYS A 175 -2.18 4.84 -12.91
CA CYS A 175 -2.60 4.31 -14.21
C CYS A 175 -1.81 4.91 -15.40
N ASP A 176 -1.04 5.97 -15.15
CA ASP A 176 -0.15 6.65 -16.11
C ASP A 176 1.06 7.23 -15.37
N GLY A 177 2.11 6.43 -15.24
CA GLY A 177 3.35 6.83 -14.58
C GLY A 177 4.15 7.86 -15.37
N LYS A 178 4.00 7.89 -16.71
CA LYS A 178 4.71 8.85 -17.58
C LYS A 178 4.26 10.28 -17.28
N THR A 179 2.95 10.50 -17.17
CA THR A 179 2.42 11.83 -16.86
C THR A 179 2.60 12.15 -15.38
N TYR A 180 2.43 11.15 -14.50
CA TYR A 180 2.38 11.39 -13.06
C TYR A 180 3.72 11.74 -12.41
N PHE A 181 4.80 10.97 -12.67
CA PHE A 181 6.04 11.10 -11.89
C PHE A 181 7.35 10.80 -12.64
N LEU A 182 7.30 10.53 -13.95
CA LEU A 182 8.50 10.31 -14.77
C LEU A 182 9.49 11.48 -14.69
N ASN A 183 8.99 12.73 -14.72
CA ASN A 183 9.86 13.90 -14.61
C ASN A 183 10.51 14.01 -13.22
N ASP A 184 9.81 13.62 -12.16
CA ASP A 184 10.36 13.58 -10.81
C ASP A 184 11.47 12.54 -10.69
N LEU A 185 11.27 11.35 -11.30
CA LEU A 185 12.31 10.31 -11.38
C LEU A 185 13.54 10.82 -12.14
N TRP A 186 13.32 11.42 -13.30
CA TRP A 186 14.39 11.94 -14.16
C TRP A 186 15.21 13.05 -13.48
N ASN A 187 14.54 13.90 -12.69
CA ASN A 187 15.18 14.99 -11.96
C ASN A 187 15.73 14.56 -10.59
N TYR A 188 15.79 13.26 -10.29
CA TYR A 188 16.31 12.70 -9.02
C TYR A 188 15.65 13.32 -7.78
N ARG A 189 14.34 13.59 -7.85
CA ARG A 189 13.58 14.17 -6.73
C ARG A 189 13.61 13.29 -5.47
N TYR A 190 13.72 11.98 -5.67
CA TYR A 190 13.66 10.97 -4.62
C TYR A 190 15.06 10.53 -4.18
N GLU A 191 15.32 10.57 -2.88
CA GLU A 191 16.61 10.15 -2.30
C GLU A 191 16.76 8.63 -2.17
N VAL A 192 15.63 7.93 -2.15
CA VAL A 192 15.51 6.48 -1.95
C VAL A 192 14.90 5.83 -3.19
N PRO A 193 15.02 4.49 -3.35
CA PRO A 193 14.37 3.79 -4.45
C PRO A 193 12.87 4.04 -4.51
N VAL A 194 12.35 4.23 -5.71
CA VAL A 194 10.91 4.36 -5.98
C VAL A 194 10.36 3.01 -6.41
N VAL A 195 9.39 2.52 -5.65
CA VAL A 195 8.62 1.32 -5.94
C VAL A 195 7.34 1.72 -6.64
N TYR A 196 7.11 1.14 -7.82
CA TYR A 196 5.93 1.46 -8.63
C TYR A 196 4.96 0.30 -8.73
N PHE A 197 3.72 0.56 -8.30
CA PHE A 197 2.54 -0.24 -8.57
C PHE A 197 1.87 0.32 -9.82
N ASP A 198 2.21 -0.25 -10.97
CA ASP A 198 1.69 0.10 -12.28
C ASP A 198 0.30 -0.49 -12.51
N ILE A 199 -0.74 0.20 -12.00
CA ILE A 199 -2.13 -0.27 -12.02
C ILE A 199 -2.60 -0.59 -13.45
N ASN A 200 -2.10 0.18 -14.43
CA ASN A 200 -2.38 -0.02 -15.84
C ASN A 200 -1.22 -0.71 -16.60
N ASN A 201 -0.38 -1.50 -15.94
CA ASN A 201 0.73 -2.26 -16.55
C ASN A 201 1.65 -1.39 -17.46
N ASP A 202 2.03 -0.20 -17.02
CA ASP A 202 2.83 0.76 -17.79
C ASP A 202 4.26 0.94 -17.26
N PHE A 203 4.71 0.09 -16.32
CA PHE A 203 6.08 0.13 -15.79
C PHE A 203 7.13 0.12 -16.91
N ASP A 204 7.02 -0.81 -17.86
CA ASP A 204 7.99 -0.95 -18.96
C ASP A 204 8.06 0.30 -19.85
N LYS A 205 6.93 0.99 -20.03
CA LYS A 205 6.88 2.23 -20.81
C LYS A 205 7.61 3.37 -20.09
N VAL A 206 7.47 3.46 -18.77
CA VAL A 206 8.19 4.44 -17.94
C VAL A 206 9.69 4.11 -17.93
N ALA A 207 10.03 2.84 -17.72
CA ALA A 207 11.41 2.36 -17.69
C ALA A 207 12.14 2.59 -19.03
N GLN A 208 11.48 2.29 -20.16
CA GLN A 208 12.02 2.53 -21.50
C GLN A 208 12.29 4.03 -21.73
N GLU A 209 11.37 4.89 -21.35
CA GLU A 209 11.51 6.34 -21.50
C GLU A 209 12.68 6.88 -20.66
N LEU A 210 12.84 6.42 -19.40
CA LEU A 210 13.99 6.76 -18.56
C LEU A 210 15.31 6.30 -19.19
N TRP A 211 15.33 5.09 -19.75
CA TRP A 211 16.51 4.55 -20.42
C TRP A 211 16.91 5.36 -21.66
N ILE A 212 15.92 5.79 -22.47
CA ILE A 212 16.15 6.66 -23.63
C ILE A 212 16.68 8.03 -23.19
N ARG A 213 16.10 8.65 -22.16
CA ARG A 213 16.59 9.95 -21.66
C ARG A 213 18.02 9.87 -21.14
N LYS A 214 18.37 8.76 -20.49
CA LYS A 214 19.72 8.46 -20.00
C LYS A 214 20.73 8.30 -21.14
N SER A 215 20.40 7.58 -22.22
CA SER A 215 21.35 7.38 -23.33
C SER A 215 21.72 8.68 -24.06
N VAL A 216 20.88 9.72 -23.92
CA VAL A 216 21.09 11.04 -24.52
C VAL A 216 21.80 12.03 -23.58
N SER A 217 21.86 11.76 -22.27
CA SER A 217 22.36 12.72 -21.27
C SER A 217 23.49 12.12 -20.41
N SER A 218 24.63 12.81 -20.30
CA SER A 218 25.83 12.36 -19.56
C SER A 218 25.74 12.52 -18.02
N GLY A 219 24.56 12.23 -17.45
CA GLY A 219 24.26 12.34 -16.02
C GLY A 219 24.44 11.04 -15.22
N TYR A 220 24.12 11.10 -13.92
CA TYR A 220 24.19 10.01 -12.95
C TYR A 220 23.60 8.68 -13.47
N ASP A 221 24.19 7.56 -13.04
CA ASP A 221 23.75 6.22 -13.44
C ASP A 221 22.46 5.84 -12.70
N PHE A 222 21.31 6.31 -13.17
CA PHE A 222 20.01 5.78 -12.75
C PHE A 222 19.90 4.31 -13.19
N VAL A 223 19.53 3.42 -12.28
CA VAL A 223 19.48 1.97 -12.51
C VAL A 223 18.07 1.44 -12.28
N ILE A 224 17.45 0.92 -13.33
CA ILE A 224 16.18 0.17 -13.24
C ILE A 224 16.43 -1.11 -12.42
N GLY A 225 15.56 -1.38 -11.44
CA GLY A 225 15.71 -2.46 -10.48
C GLY A 225 16.50 -2.09 -9.21
N GLU A 226 17.14 -0.92 -9.16
CA GLU A 226 17.77 -0.39 -7.93
C GLU A 226 17.19 0.98 -7.52
N ASP A 227 17.01 1.91 -8.45
CA ASP A 227 16.40 3.23 -8.23
C ASP A 227 14.91 3.27 -8.55
N PHE A 228 14.49 2.51 -9.56
CA PHE A 228 13.09 2.36 -9.97
C PHE A 228 12.73 0.89 -10.04
N ILE A 229 11.83 0.48 -9.17
CA ILE A 229 11.56 -0.92 -8.85
C ILE A 229 10.12 -1.23 -9.25
N SER A 230 9.92 -2.32 -9.98
CA SER A 230 8.59 -2.86 -10.23
C SER A 230 8.13 -3.60 -8.98
N ALA A 231 7.02 -3.16 -8.37
CA ALA A 231 6.44 -3.88 -7.23
C ALA A 231 6.11 -5.33 -7.60
N ARG A 232 5.59 -5.56 -8.82
CA ARG A 232 5.25 -6.88 -9.35
C ARG A 232 6.43 -7.84 -9.43
N ALA A 233 7.62 -7.32 -9.72
CA ALA A 233 8.82 -8.15 -9.82
C ALA A 233 9.35 -8.62 -8.46
N VAL A 234 9.01 -7.91 -7.39
CA VAL A 234 9.46 -8.18 -6.02
C VAL A 234 8.40 -8.95 -5.23
N ASP A 235 7.16 -8.44 -5.23
CA ASP A 235 6.01 -9.05 -4.56
C ASP A 235 4.82 -9.11 -5.51
N TYR A 236 4.73 -10.21 -6.26
CA TYR A 236 3.66 -10.41 -7.23
C TYR A 236 2.27 -10.44 -6.56
N GLU A 237 2.15 -11.11 -5.41
CA GLU A 237 0.88 -11.24 -4.68
C GLU A 237 0.44 -9.89 -4.10
N GLY A 238 1.35 -9.16 -3.45
CA GLY A 238 1.06 -7.81 -2.93
C GLY A 238 0.74 -6.82 -4.05
N PHE A 239 1.40 -6.94 -5.20
CA PHE A 239 1.07 -6.15 -6.39
C PHE A 239 -0.35 -6.41 -6.89
N ASP A 240 -0.74 -7.67 -7.06
CA ASP A 240 -2.09 -8.02 -7.52
C ASP A 240 -3.15 -7.60 -6.51
N GLU A 241 -2.88 -7.72 -5.21
CA GLU A 241 -3.76 -7.25 -4.14
C GLU A 241 -4.02 -5.73 -4.24
N VAL A 242 -2.98 -4.90 -4.38
CA VAL A 242 -3.15 -3.44 -4.57
C VAL A 242 -3.91 -3.16 -5.87
N LYS A 243 -3.63 -3.88 -6.94
CA LYS A 243 -4.32 -3.73 -8.22
C LYS A 243 -5.81 -4.11 -8.13
N PHE A 244 -6.17 -5.05 -7.27
CA PHE A 244 -7.56 -5.39 -6.94
C PHE A 244 -8.23 -4.30 -6.12
N TYR A 245 -7.52 -3.69 -5.16
CA TYR A 245 -8.09 -2.59 -4.38
C TYR A 245 -8.47 -1.36 -5.19
N PHE A 246 -7.85 -1.11 -6.35
CA PHE A 246 -8.24 0.00 -7.22
C PHE A 246 -9.75 0.02 -7.52
N ASP A 247 -10.34 -1.10 -7.96
CA ASP A 247 -11.75 -1.15 -8.37
C ASP A 247 -12.69 -1.01 -7.16
N LEU A 248 -12.33 -1.59 -6.01
CA LEU A 248 -13.10 -1.47 -4.76
C LEU A 248 -13.04 -0.05 -4.21
N VAL A 249 -11.85 0.55 -4.15
CA VAL A 249 -11.67 1.92 -3.66
C VAL A 249 -12.38 2.92 -4.57
N LEU A 250 -12.30 2.76 -5.89
CA LEU A 250 -13.07 3.60 -6.81
C LEU A 250 -14.58 3.45 -6.56
N ALA A 251 -15.06 2.23 -6.32
CA ALA A 251 -16.47 2.00 -6.00
C ALA A 251 -16.89 2.65 -4.67
N LEU A 252 -16.04 2.63 -3.65
CA LEU A 252 -16.29 3.34 -2.37
C LEU A 252 -16.34 4.85 -2.57
N VAL A 253 -15.36 5.43 -3.28
CA VAL A 253 -15.28 6.87 -3.54
C VAL A 253 -16.47 7.37 -4.36
N GLU A 254 -16.95 6.57 -5.31
CA GLU A 254 -18.12 6.87 -6.13
C GLU A 254 -19.46 6.51 -5.46
N ASN A 255 -19.45 6.05 -4.20
CA ASN A 255 -20.63 5.56 -3.47
C ASN A 255 -21.41 4.42 -4.17
N ARG A 256 -20.71 3.62 -5.00
CA ARG A 256 -21.25 2.39 -5.60
C ARG A 256 -21.08 1.16 -4.71
N LEU A 257 -20.29 1.28 -3.65
CA LEU A 257 -20.02 0.28 -2.62
C LEU A 257 -19.99 1.01 -1.28
N THR A 258 -20.51 0.42 -0.21
CA THR A 258 -20.39 0.96 1.16
C THR A 258 -19.29 0.26 1.94
N LEU A 259 -18.84 0.86 3.06
CA LEU A 259 -17.84 0.23 3.93
C LEU A 259 -18.38 -1.07 4.54
N GLU A 260 -19.66 -1.11 4.87
CA GLU A 260 -20.31 -2.30 5.40
C GLU A 260 -20.40 -3.43 4.37
N ASP A 261 -20.46 -3.11 3.07
CA ASP A 261 -20.46 -4.13 2.03
C ASP A 261 -19.12 -4.87 1.95
N LEU A 262 -18.02 -4.26 2.43
CA LEU A 262 -16.71 -4.93 2.51
C LEU A 262 -16.66 -6.06 3.55
N LEU A 263 -17.66 -6.14 4.44
CA LEU A 263 -17.74 -7.11 5.53
C LEU A 263 -18.74 -8.22 5.19
N ASN A 264 -18.41 -9.47 5.53
CA ASN A 264 -19.37 -10.56 5.47
C ASN A 264 -20.43 -10.41 6.60
N GLU A 265 -21.63 -10.98 6.44
CA GLU A 265 -22.76 -10.79 7.39
C GLU A 265 -22.41 -11.09 8.85
N GLY A 266 -21.63 -12.13 9.13
CA GLY A 266 -21.21 -12.49 10.49
C GLY A 266 -20.21 -11.51 11.12
N GLU A 267 -19.46 -10.78 10.30
CA GLU A 267 -18.46 -9.79 10.74
C GLU A 267 -19.08 -8.41 10.89
N ARG A 268 -20.04 -8.06 10.01
CA ARG A 268 -20.80 -6.81 10.05
C ARG A 268 -21.40 -6.57 11.44
N ASN A 269 -21.98 -7.60 12.05
CA ASN A 269 -22.56 -7.50 13.39
C ASN A 269 -21.52 -7.27 14.50
N LYS A 270 -20.33 -7.89 14.41
CA LYS A 270 -19.25 -7.71 15.39
C LYS A 270 -18.61 -6.32 15.25
N THR A 271 -18.29 -5.91 14.02
CA THR A 271 -17.66 -4.62 13.74
C THR A 271 -18.57 -3.46 14.07
N LEU A 272 -19.87 -3.53 13.75
CA LEU A 272 -20.85 -2.52 14.16
C LEU A 272 -20.98 -2.46 15.69
N GLY A 273 -20.98 -3.62 16.37
CA GLY A 273 -20.97 -3.68 17.83
C GLY A 273 -19.75 -2.95 18.43
N ASN A 274 -18.56 -3.23 17.92
CA ASN A 274 -17.32 -2.59 18.37
C ASN A 274 -17.29 -1.07 18.07
N ALA A 275 -17.76 -0.66 16.89
CA ALA A 275 -17.82 0.74 16.49
C ALA A 275 -18.78 1.56 17.38
N VAL A 276 -19.95 1.02 17.70
CA VAL A 276 -20.91 1.66 18.62
C VAL A 276 -20.32 1.80 20.02
N ILE A 277 -19.61 0.79 20.51
CA ILE A 277 -18.93 0.85 21.82
C ILE A 277 -17.84 1.93 21.82
N ALA A 278 -17.00 1.98 20.78
CA ALA A 278 -15.95 2.99 20.64
C ALA A 278 -16.51 4.42 20.62
N THR A 279 -17.54 4.68 19.81
CA THR A 279 -18.21 6.00 19.78
C THR A 279 -18.87 6.36 21.11
N GLY A 280 -19.45 5.37 21.80
CA GLY A 280 -19.99 5.57 23.15
C GLY A 280 -18.92 5.94 24.18
N LEU A 281 -17.73 5.34 24.10
CA LEU A 281 -16.60 5.64 24.99
C LEU A 281 -16.01 7.04 24.72
N GLU A 282 -15.84 7.41 23.46
CA GLU A 282 -15.39 8.76 23.06
C GLU A 282 -16.37 9.85 23.51
N ALA A 283 -17.69 9.62 23.38
CA ALA A 283 -18.72 10.57 23.82
C ALA A 283 -18.74 10.79 25.35
N VAL A 284 -18.20 9.83 26.12
CA VAL A 284 -18.11 9.89 27.59
C VAL A 284 -16.72 10.38 28.05
N GLY A 285 -15.81 10.69 27.12
CA GLY A 285 -14.49 11.23 27.43
C GLY A 285 -13.45 10.18 27.85
N PHE A 286 -13.66 8.91 27.52
CA PHE A 286 -12.63 7.89 27.63
C PHE A 286 -11.85 7.80 26.32
N ASP A 287 -10.54 7.99 26.37
CA ASP A 287 -9.65 7.65 25.25
C ASP A 287 -9.75 6.15 24.98
N THR A 288 -10.10 5.78 23.75
CA THR A 288 -10.24 4.40 23.25
C THR A 288 -8.88 3.76 22.99
N GLU A 289 -7.89 4.00 23.86
CA GLU A 289 -6.75 3.11 23.97
C GLU A 289 -7.16 1.90 24.82
N ILE A 290 -7.23 0.74 24.15
CA ILE A 290 -7.24 -0.62 24.71
C ILE A 290 -8.62 -1.17 25.06
N ILE A 291 -9.15 -2.02 24.17
CA ILE A 291 -9.63 -3.35 24.56
C ILE A 291 -9.06 -4.34 23.54
N LYS A 292 -8.18 -5.24 24.00
CA LYS A 292 -7.55 -6.32 23.23
C LYS A 292 -8.55 -7.41 22.85
#